data_AF-A0A662H7P7-F1
#
_entry.id   AF-A0A662H7P7-F1
#
_cell.length_a   1.000
_cell.length_b   1.000
_cell.length_c   1.000
_cell.angle_alpha   90.00
_cell.angle_beta   90.00
_cell.angle_gamma   90.00
#
_symmetry.space_group_name_H-M   'P 1'
#
loop_
_entity.id
_entity.type
_entity.pdbx_description
1 polymer ?
#
loop_
_entity_poly.entity_id
_entity_poly.type
_entity_poly.pdbx_seq_one_letter_code
_entity_poly.pdbx_strand_id
1 'polypeptide(L)'
;EYLDKHVEVKYYVKLPEGSWGLGGGHWTWWNDVNKWTWRDVHKAERKMKRISKLYGRSNLLDRVIRQAMRELHLLESSDWQFLMTTGTAGDYPIKRFKEHAARFNFLSDLVLKIANGESLKNKEIDELRRIEELDNVFSDLNPRVYNEH
;
A
#
# COMPACT_ATOMS: atom_id res chain seq x y z
N GLU A 1 -28.76 -12.55 -8.07
CA GLU A 1 -30.05 -13.27 -7.88
C GLU A 1 -31.09 -12.49 -7.08
N TYR A 2 -30.83 -12.09 -5.82
CA TYR A 2 -31.81 -11.34 -5.01
C TYR A 2 -32.08 -9.94 -5.57
N LEU A 3 -31.04 -9.16 -5.88
CA LEU A 3 -31.19 -7.82 -6.46
C LEU A 3 -31.79 -7.85 -7.87
N ASP A 4 -31.53 -8.90 -8.66
CA ASP A 4 -32.09 -9.06 -10.02
C ASP A 4 -33.60 -9.34 -10.00
N LYS A 5 -34.11 -9.92 -8.91
CA LYS A 5 -35.54 -10.19 -8.68
C LYS A 5 -36.25 -9.05 -7.93
N HIS A 6 -35.49 -8.13 -7.33
CA HIS A 6 -35.99 -7.04 -6.50
C HIS A 6 -35.29 -5.72 -6.87
N VAL A 7 -35.49 -5.30 -8.12
CA VAL A 7 -34.83 -4.14 -8.74
C VAL A 7 -35.46 -2.80 -8.33
N GLU A 8 -36.62 -2.83 -7.68
CA GLU A 8 -37.33 -1.63 -7.26
C GLU A 8 -36.66 -1.05 -6.00
N VAL A 9 -35.98 0.09 -6.16
CA VAL A 9 -35.40 0.85 -5.03
C VAL A 9 -36.54 1.39 -4.18
N LYS A 10 -36.79 0.75 -3.03
CA LYS A 10 -37.88 1.14 -2.13
C LYS A 10 -37.56 2.35 -1.26
N TYR A 11 -36.28 2.57 -0.94
CA TYR A 11 -35.84 3.64 -0.04
C TYR A 11 -34.48 4.18 -0.44
N TYR A 12 -34.32 5.49 -0.27
CA TYR A 12 -33.03 6.17 -0.34
C TYR A 12 -32.59 6.53 1.06
N VAL A 13 -31.33 6.26 1.39
CA VAL A 13 -30.74 6.58 2.68
C VAL A 13 -29.39 7.26 2.49
N LYS A 14 -29.07 8.21 3.37
CA LYS A 14 -27.73 8.78 3.48
C LYS A 14 -26.99 8.05 4.59
N LEU A 15 -25.91 7.36 4.25
CA LEU A 15 -25.11 6.65 5.23
C LEU A 15 -24.16 7.63 5.96
N PRO A 16 -24.17 7.69 7.30
CA PRO A 16 -23.10 8.34 8.05
C PRO A 16 -21.80 7.53 7.94
N GLU A 17 -20.69 8.13 8.36
CA GLU A 17 -19.45 7.36 8.53
C GLU A 17 -19.62 6.27 9.59
N GLY A 18 -18.92 5.16 9.41
CA GLY A 18 -18.92 4.08 10.38
C GLY A 18 -18.11 2.88 9.93
N SER A 19 -18.01 1.90 10.80
CA SER A 19 -17.46 0.59 10.51
C SER A 19 -18.23 -0.49 11.25
N TRP A 20 -18.00 -1.74 10.90
CA TRP A 20 -18.43 -2.91 11.68
C TRP A 20 -17.47 -3.26 12.84
N GLY A 21 -16.50 -2.40 13.14
CA GLY A 21 -15.52 -2.58 14.21
C GLY A 21 -16.02 -2.14 15.58
N LEU A 22 -15.10 -2.05 16.54
CA LEU A 22 -15.42 -1.68 17.92
C LEU A 22 -16.08 -0.29 17.99
N GLY A 23 -17.28 -0.24 18.55
CA GLY A 23 -18.02 1.01 18.74
C GLY A 23 -18.60 1.63 17.47
N GLY A 24 -18.57 0.92 16.33
CA GLY A 24 -19.15 1.39 15.07
C GLY A 24 -18.39 2.53 14.37
N GLY A 25 -17.27 2.99 14.95
CA GLY A 25 -16.44 4.08 14.42
C GLY A 25 -15.09 3.60 13.89
N HIS A 26 -14.08 4.46 13.90
CA HIS A 26 -12.75 4.18 13.33
C HIS A 26 -11.68 3.86 14.37
N TRP A 27 -12.04 3.82 15.67
CA TRP A 27 -11.10 3.72 16.79
C TRP A 27 -10.15 2.54 16.68
N THR A 28 -10.60 1.40 16.13
CA THR A 28 -9.76 0.21 15.93
C THR A 28 -8.54 0.49 15.06
N TRP A 29 -8.62 1.40 14.09
CA TRP A 29 -7.54 1.73 13.17
C TRP A 29 -6.94 3.13 13.39
N TRP A 30 -7.59 3.94 14.23
CA TRP A 30 -7.10 5.27 14.61
C TRP A 30 -7.28 5.50 16.11
N ASN A 31 -6.19 5.26 16.85
CA ASN A 31 -6.06 5.53 18.28
C ASN A 31 -4.60 5.82 18.65
N ASP A 32 -4.31 6.04 19.93
CA ASP A 32 -2.96 6.40 20.38
C ASP A 32 -1.88 5.34 20.11
N VAL A 33 -2.26 4.06 20.00
CA VAL A 33 -1.33 2.94 19.75
C VAL A 33 -0.87 2.92 18.30
N ASN A 34 -1.75 3.25 17.35
CA ASN A 34 -1.51 3.05 15.92
C ASN A 34 -1.49 4.33 15.08
N LYS A 35 -1.87 5.49 15.63
CA LYS A 35 -1.96 6.76 14.88
C LYS A 35 -0.66 7.17 14.17
N TRP A 36 0.49 6.72 14.66
CA TRP A 36 1.79 7.00 14.08
C TRP A 36 1.96 6.39 12.68
N THR A 37 1.27 5.28 12.39
CA THR A 37 1.36 4.55 11.11
C THR A 37 0.88 5.41 9.94
N TRP A 38 -0.22 6.16 10.12
CA TRP A 38 -0.85 6.97 9.09
C TRP A 38 0.06 8.03 8.48
N ARG A 39 0.99 8.59 9.27
CA ARG A 39 1.98 9.52 8.74
C ARG A 39 2.83 8.87 7.65
N ASP A 40 3.22 7.61 7.85
CA ASP A 40 4.12 6.91 6.96
C ASP A 40 3.35 6.35 5.75
N VAL A 41 2.12 5.87 5.95
CA VAL A 41 1.17 5.53 4.86
C VAL A 41 0.97 6.72 3.92
N HIS A 42 0.55 7.88 4.44
CA HIS A 42 0.28 9.04 3.61
C HIS A 42 1.52 9.61 2.91
N LYS A 43 2.70 9.46 3.51
CA LYS A 43 3.96 9.80 2.82
C LYS A 43 4.22 8.84 1.66
N ALA A 44 4.00 7.55 1.86
CA ALA A 44 4.18 6.53 0.84
C ALA A 44 3.20 6.71 -0.33
N GLU A 45 1.90 6.91 -0.05
CA GLU A 45 0.85 7.22 -1.06
C GLU A 45 1.26 8.39 -1.97
N ARG A 46 1.67 9.52 -1.36
CA ARG A 46 2.10 10.71 -2.11
C ARG A 46 3.35 10.43 -2.96
N LYS A 47 4.29 9.62 -2.45
CA LYS A 47 5.50 9.24 -3.19
C LYS A 47 5.13 8.32 -4.35
N MET A 48 4.22 7.35 -4.14
CA MET A 48 3.73 6.43 -5.17
C MET A 48 3.05 7.18 -6.32
N LYS A 49 2.20 8.17 -6.01
CA LYS A 49 1.59 9.05 -7.02
C LYS A 49 2.61 9.85 -7.84
N ARG A 50 3.77 10.16 -7.26
CA ARG A 50 4.86 10.85 -7.99
C ARG A 50 5.63 9.90 -8.89
N ILE A 51 6.05 8.74 -8.36
CA ILE A 51 6.89 7.79 -9.12
C ILE A 51 6.10 7.04 -10.20
N SER A 52 4.80 6.82 -10.03
CA SER A 52 3.92 6.20 -11.03
C SER A 52 3.80 6.99 -12.35
N LYS A 53 4.09 8.30 -12.33
CA LYS A 53 4.18 9.12 -13.56
C LYS A 53 5.36 8.75 -14.47
N LEU A 54 6.33 8.00 -13.93
CA LEU A 54 7.50 7.52 -14.67
C LEU A 54 7.25 6.13 -15.30
N TYR A 55 6.10 5.53 -15.00
CA TYR A 55 5.71 4.24 -15.55
C TYR A 55 5.52 4.30 -17.08
N GLY A 56 6.03 3.32 -17.79
CA GLY A 56 6.11 3.22 -19.25
C GLY A 56 7.37 3.82 -19.86
N ARG A 57 8.29 4.38 -19.07
CA ARG A 57 9.55 4.98 -19.59
C ARG A 57 10.64 3.96 -19.88
N SER A 58 10.71 2.87 -19.11
CA SER A 58 11.63 1.76 -19.37
C SER A 58 11.20 0.49 -18.64
N ASN A 59 11.56 -0.67 -19.17
CA ASN A 59 11.22 -1.96 -18.54
C ASN A 59 11.76 -2.09 -17.10
N LEU A 60 12.94 -1.52 -16.83
CA LEU A 60 13.53 -1.54 -15.49
C LEU A 60 12.74 -0.65 -14.52
N LEU A 61 12.36 0.57 -14.95
CA LEU A 61 11.49 1.44 -14.14
C LEU A 61 10.16 0.76 -13.86
N ASP A 62 9.54 0.17 -14.87
CA ASP A 62 8.23 -0.46 -14.74
C ASP A 62 8.25 -1.63 -13.77
N ARG A 63 9.32 -2.43 -13.79
CA ARG A 63 9.55 -3.51 -12.83
C ARG A 63 9.62 -2.98 -11.40
N VAL A 64 10.47 -1.98 -11.14
CA VAL A 64 10.66 -1.43 -9.78
C VAL A 64 9.40 -0.71 -9.28
N ILE A 65 8.70 0.05 -10.15
CA ILE A 65 7.45 0.74 -9.81
C ILE A 65 6.35 -0.26 -9.45
N ARG A 66 6.22 -1.37 -10.18
CA ARG A 66 5.26 -2.43 -9.85
C ARG A 66 5.56 -3.05 -8.48
N GLN A 67 6.83 -3.31 -8.16
CA GLN A 67 7.17 -3.82 -6.83
C GLN A 67 6.93 -2.76 -5.73
N ALA A 68 7.23 -1.48 -5.99
CA ALA A 68 6.92 -0.41 -5.05
C ALA A 68 5.41 -0.30 -4.79
N MET A 69 4.56 -0.48 -5.81
CA MET A 69 3.11 -0.53 -5.65
C MET A 69 2.66 -1.70 -4.76
N ARG A 70 3.30 -2.88 -4.87
CA ARG A 70 3.04 -4.01 -3.97
C ARG A 70 3.36 -3.67 -2.52
N GLU A 71 4.54 -3.10 -2.27
CA GLU A 71 4.93 -2.70 -0.92
C GLU A 71 3.99 -1.64 -0.33
N LEU A 72 3.47 -0.73 -1.16
CA LEU A 72 2.45 0.23 -0.70
C LEU A 72 1.16 -0.49 -0.29
N HIS A 73 0.63 -1.38 -1.14
CA HIS A 73 -0.61 -2.11 -0.79
C HIS A 73 -0.45 -2.97 0.46
N LEU A 74 0.73 -3.61 0.62
CA LEU A 74 1.04 -4.38 1.83
C LEU A 74 1.15 -3.47 3.05
N LEU A 75 1.77 -2.29 2.92
CA LEU A 75 1.85 -1.26 3.96
C LEU A 75 0.47 -0.73 4.38
N GLU A 76 -0.46 -0.62 3.43
CA GLU A 76 -1.83 -0.11 3.62
C GLU A 76 -2.80 -1.12 4.22
N SER A 77 -2.39 -2.37 4.45
CA SER A 77 -3.27 -3.35 5.07
C SER A 77 -3.75 -2.88 6.45
N SER A 78 -5.08 -2.83 6.62
CA SER A 78 -5.71 -2.46 7.88
C SER A 78 -5.45 -3.44 9.02
N ASP A 79 -4.97 -4.65 8.69
CA ASP A 79 -4.62 -5.68 9.68
C ASP A 79 -3.51 -5.20 10.62
N TRP A 80 -2.61 -4.33 10.15
CA TRP A 80 -1.53 -3.82 10.99
C TRP A 80 -2.06 -3.03 12.17
N GLN A 81 -2.93 -2.04 11.92
CA GLN A 81 -3.52 -1.23 12.98
C GLN A 81 -4.49 -2.07 13.82
N PHE A 82 -5.23 -2.99 13.20
CA PHE A 82 -6.10 -3.93 13.90
C PHE A 82 -5.33 -4.76 14.93
N LEU A 83 -4.27 -5.45 14.50
CA LEU A 83 -3.44 -6.32 15.36
C LEU A 83 -2.68 -5.52 16.43
N MET A 84 -2.26 -4.28 16.13
CA MET A 84 -1.69 -3.38 17.14
C MET A 84 -2.72 -3.03 18.22
N THR A 85 -3.96 -2.73 17.83
CA THR A 85 -5.04 -2.37 18.76
C THR A 85 -5.49 -3.56 19.61
N THR A 86 -5.65 -4.73 19.02
CA THR A 86 -6.09 -5.93 19.75
C THR A 86 -4.98 -6.54 20.60
N GLY A 87 -3.71 -6.25 20.30
CA GLY A 87 -2.56 -6.78 21.01
C GLY A 87 -2.34 -8.28 20.81
N THR A 88 -3.03 -8.91 19.85
CA THR A 88 -3.06 -10.38 19.69
C THR A 88 -1.79 -10.96 19.05
N ALA A 89 -0.90 -10.11 18.52
CA ALA A 89 0.28 -10.54 17.77
C ALA A 89 1.60 -9.92 18.27
N GLY A 90 1.62 -9.37 19.49
CA GLY A 90 2.81 -8.72 20.06
C GLY A 90 3.41 -7.67 19.13
N ASP A 91 4.73 -7.74 18.87
CA ASP A 91 5.44 -6.79 18.02
C ASP A 91 5.32 -7.06 16.51
N TYR A 92 4.71 -8.18 16.11
CA TYR A 92 4.61 -8.60 14.71
C TYR A 92 4.07 -7.52 13.77
N PRO A 93 2.89 -6.88 14.02
CA PRO A 93 2.35 -5.89 13.11
C PRO A 93 3.24 -4.65 12.99
N ILE A 94 3.94 -4.26 14.08
CA ILE A 94 4.86 -3.12 14.07
C ILE A 94 6.07 -3.43 13.18
N LYS A 95 6.63 -4.64 13.30
CA LYS A 95 7.77 -5.09 12.49
C LYS A 95 7.39 -5.15 11.00
N ARG A 96 6.28 -5.81 10.67
CA ARG A 96 5.80 -5.95 9.30
C ARG A 96 5.48 -4.60 8.65
N PHE A 97 4.78 -3.71 9.35
CA PHE A 97 4.50 -2.36 8.87
C PHE A 97 5.81 -1.61 8.53
N LYS A 98 6.79 -1.62 9.44
CA LYS A 98 8.07 -0.95 9.24
C LYS A 98 8.90 -1.58 8.11
N GLU A 99 8.84 -2.90 7.94
CA GLU A 99 9.52 -3.60 6.85
C GLU A 99 8.96 -3.20 5.49
N HIS A 100 7.63 -3.20 5.30
CA HIS A 100 7.01 -2.76 4.05
C HIS A 100 7.28 -1.27 3.78
N ALA A 101 7.25 -0.42 4.81
CA ALA A 101 7.63 0.99 4.68
C ALA A 101 9.09 1.16 4.24
N ALA A 102 10.02 0.37 4.79
CA ALA A 102 11.43 0.42 4.42
C ALA A 102 11.66 -0.07 2.98
N ARG A 103 11.04 -1.19 2.58
CA ARG A 103 11.10 -1.74 1.22
C ARG A 103 10.52 -0.76 0.20
N PHE A 104 9.35 -0.18 0.49
CA PHE A 104 8.74 0.85 -0.35
C PHE A 104 9.68 2.05 -0.57
N ASN A 105 10.30 2.55 0.51
CA ASN A 105 11.21 3.68 0.43
C ASN A 105 12.44 3.35 -0.41
N PHE A 106 13.07 2.19 -0.17
CA PHE A 106 14.19 1.69 -0.95
C PHE A 106 13.85 1.61 -2.44
N LEU A 107 12.75 0.96 -2.81
CA LEU A 107 12.32 0.81 -4.19
C LEU A 107 12.03 2.17 -4.83
N SER A 108 11.37 3.08 -4.10
CA SER A 108 11.10 4.43 -4.58
C SER A 108 12.39 5.22 -4.84
N ASP A 109 13.43 5.03 -4.01
CA ASP A 109 14.73 5.67 -4.22
C ASP A 109 15.44 5.08 -5.45
N LEU A 110 15.32 3.77 -5.69
CA LEU A 110 15.79 3.15 -6.93
C LEU A 110 15.09 3.74 -8.16
N VAL A 111 13.77 3.96 -8.09
CA VAL A 111 13.02 4.60 -9.20
C VAL A 111 13.59 5.98 -9.52
N LEU A 112 13.82 6.82 -8.50
CA LEU A 112 14.37 8.16 -8.71
C LEU A 112 15.79 8.12 -9.28
N LYS A 113 16.62 7.19 -8.77
CA LYS A 113 17.98 6.96 -9.28
C LYS A 113 17.98 6.59 -10.77
N ILE A 114 17.18 5.61 -11.16
CA ILE A 114 17.06 5.19 -12.57
C ILE A 114 16.51 6.34 -13.43
N ALA A 115 15.54 7.09 -12.92
CA ALA A 115 14.96 8.23 -13.65
C ALA A 115 15.96 9.38 -13.89
N ASN A 116 16.98 9.50 -13.03
CA ASN A 116 18.09 10.44 -13.20
C ASN A 116 19.19 9.90 -14.13
N GLY A 117 19.02 8.72 -14.73
CA GLY A 117 19.99 8.11 -15.64
C GLY A 117 21.12 7.34 -14.94
N GLU A 118 21.01 7.10 -13.64
CA GLU A 118 21.99 6.31 -12.91
C GLU A 118 21.71 4.80 -13.01
N SER A 119 22.77 4.01 -13.14
CA SER A 119 22.68 2.55 -13.12
C SER A 119 22.55 2.00 -11.71
N LEU A 120 21.80 0.90 -11.58
CA LEU A 120 21.74 0.15 -10.33
C LEU A 120 23.03 -0.63 -10.08
N LYS A 121 23.47 -0.66 -8.81
CA LYS A 121 24.56 -1.50 -8.33
C LYS A 121 24.06 -2.94 -8.18
N ASN A 122 24.96 -3.94 -8.27
CA ASN A 122 24.60 -5.35 -8.11
C ASN A 122 23.81 -5.62 -6.82
N LYS A 123 24.25 -5.04 -5.69
CA LYS A 123 23.55 -5.17 -4.40
C LYS A 123 22.11 -4.64 -4.43
N GLU A 124 21.83 -3.59 -5.20
CA GLU A 124 20.48 -3.02 -5.34
C GLU A 124 19.59 -3.93 -6.20
N ILE A 125 20.16 -4.57 -7.22
CA ILE A 125 19.47 -5.55 -8.07
C ILE A 125 19.16 -6.83 -7.28
N ASP A 126 20.09 -7.30 -6.47
CA ASP A 126 19.92 -8.49 -5.63
C ASP A 126 18.85 -8.24 -4.57
N GLU A 127 18.84 -7.07 -3.94
CA GLU A 127 17.79 -6.71 -2.99
C GLU A 127 16.41 -6.56 -3.65
N LEU A 128 16.34 -5.97 -4.85
CA LEU A 128 15.09 -5.93 -5.63
C LEU A 128 14.56 -7.35 -5.88
N ARG A 129 15.41 -8.29 -6.32
CA ARG A 129 15.02 -9.69 -6.56
C ARG A 129 14.52 -10.35 -5.28
N ARG A 130 15.24 -10.15 -4.17
CA ARG A 130 14.86 -10.70 -2.86
C ARG A 130 13.47 -10.21 -2.42
N ILE A 131 13.17 -8.93 -2.63
CA ILE A 131 11.86 -8.35 -2.32
C ILE A 131 10.79 -8.93 -3.27
N GLU A 132 11.06 -9.02 -4.57
CA GLU A 132 10.13 -9.61 -5.55
C GLU A 132 9.80 -11.09 -5.26
N GLU A 133 10.75 -11.86 -4.72
CA GLU A 133 10.54 -13.25 -4.30
C GLU A 133 9.71 -13.33 -3.02
N LEU A 134 9.97 -12.44 -2.06
CA LEU A 134 9.30 -12.42 -0.76
C LEU A 134 7.86 -11.91 -0.84
N ASP A 135 7.64 -10.83 -1.58
CA ASP A 135 6.40 -10.05 -1.65
C ASP A 135 5.84 -10.08 -3.09
N ASN A 136 5.48 -11.29 -3.55
CA ASN A 136 5.16 -11.60 -4.96
C ASN A 136 3.65 -11.58 -5.33
N VAL A 137 2.81 -11.02 -4.47
CA VAL A 137 1.36 -10.92 -4.68
C VAL A 137 1.00 -9.96 -5.82
N PHE A 138 -0.18 -10.13 -6.43
CA PHE A 138 -0.71 -9.27 -7.51
C PHE A 138 0.24 -9.17 -8.72
N SER A 139 0.20 -10.17 -9.60
CA SER A 139 1.02 -10.21 -10.81
C SER A 139 0.58 -9.21 -11.89
N ASP A 140 -0.65 -8.74 -11.82
CA ASP A 140 -1.35 -7.92 -12.82
C ASP A 140 -1.45 -6.42 -12.48
N LEU A 141 -0.75 -5.97 -11.43
CA LEU A 141 -0.79 -4.56 -11.00
C LEU A 141 -0.47 -3.58 -12.13
N ASN A 142 -1.32 -2.56 -12.27
CA ASN A 142 -1.13 -1.48 -13.22
C ASN A 142 -0.93 -0.13 -12.49
N PRO A 143 0.31 0.35 -12.34
CA PRO A 143 0.59 1.64 -11.70
C PRO A 143 -0.05 2.87 -12.35
N ARG A 144 -0.66 2.75 -13.54
CA ARG A 144 -1.36 3.87 -14.20
C ARG A 144 -2.57 4.37 -13.41
N VAL A 145 -3.16 3.54 -12.53
CA VAL A 145 -4.29 3.95 -11.66
C VAL A 145 -3.98 5.19 -10.82
N TYR A 146 -2.71 5.45 -10.50
CA TYR A 146 -2.29 6.62 -9.72
C TYR A 146 -2.18 7.91 -10.56
N ASN A 147 -2.25 7.80 -11.88
CA ASN A 147 -2.22 8.93 -12.81
C ASN A 147 -3.62 9.44 -13.16
N GLU A 148 -4.65 8.70 -12.79
CA GLU A 148 -6.04 9.13 -12.86
C GLU A 148 -6.31 9.99 -11.62
N HIS A 149 -6.89 11.18 -11.81
CA HIS A 149 -7.11 12.28 -10.85
C HIS A 149 -5.98 13.31 -10.68
#